data_AF-A0A416P0M5-F1
#
_entry.id   AF-A0A416P0M5-F1
#
_cell.length_a   1.000
_cell.length_b   1.000
_cell.length_c   1.000
_cell.angle_alpha   90.00
_cell.angle_beta   90.00
_cell.angle_gamma   90.00
#
_symmetry.space_group_name_H-M   'P 1'
#
loop_
_entity.id
_entity.type
_entity.pdbx_description
1 polymer ?
#
loop_
_entity_poly.entity_id
_entity_poly.type
_entity_poly.pdbx_seq_one_letter_code
_entity_poly.pdbx_strand_id
1 'polypeptide(L)' 'MAKLYTITLNGVTEDTYNKATDYIQANALRLNYRPAASTIDAEFPDDIDPAKAPELADAVIREVHQAL' A
#
# COMPACT_ATOMS: atom_id res chain seq x y z
N MET A 1 11.36 -12.48 -3.75
CA MET A 1 9.95 -12.84 -4.00
C MET A 1 9.10 -11.63 -3.68
N ALA A 2 8.10 -11.29 -4.48
CA ALA A 2 7.27 -10.14 -4.16
C ALA A 2 6.48 -10.38 -2.85
N LYS A 3 6.17 -9.31 -2.13
CA LYS A 3 5.44 -9.33 -0.86
C LYS A 3 4.12 -8.62 -1.01
N LEU A 4 3.05 -9.22 -0.47
CA LEU A 4 1.73 -8.63 -0.49
C LEU A 4 1.51 -7.79 0.77
N TYR A 5 0.96 -6.59 0.61
CA TYR A 5 0.63 -5.70 1.70
C TYR A 5 -0.82 -5.22 1.58
N THR A 6 -1.52 -5.13 2.71
CA THR A 6 -2.78 -4.39 2.80
C THR A 6 -2.47 -3.01 3.38
N ILE A 7 -2.79 -1.96 2.62
CA ILE A 7 -2.58 -0.55 2.97
C ILE A 7 -3.95 0.10 3.20
N THR A 8 -4.12 0.75 4.34
CA THR A 8 -5.36 1.48 4.69
C THR A 8 -5.05 2.97 4.79
N LEU A 9 -5.79 3.78 4.04
CA LEU A 9 -5.63 5.25 3.96
C LEU A 9 -6.83 5.99 4.58
N ASN A 10 -7.39 5.46 5.67
CA ASN A 10 -8.56 6.05 6.31
C ASN A 10 -8.18 7.27 7.16
N GLY A 11 -8.85 8.40 6.93
CA GLY A 11 -8.70 9.61 7.73
C GLY A 11 -7.45 10.44 7.42
N VAL A 12 -6.70 10.10 6.36
CA VAL A 12 -5.59 10.92 5.86
C VAL A 12 -6.11 12.12 5.06
N THR A 13 -5.29 13.15 4.91
CA THR A 13 -5.64 14.31 4.06
C THR A 13 -5.67 13.92 2.58
N GLU A 14 -6.35 14.69 1.73
CA GLU A 14 -6.37 14.46 0.28
C GLU A 14 -4.95 14.48 -0.32
N ASP A 15 -4.08 15.39 0.14
CA ASP A 15 -2.67 15.47 -0.30
C ASP A 15 -1.90 14.18 0.08
N THR A 16 -2.06 13.71 1.32
CA THR A 16 -1.47 12.44 1.77
C THR A 16 -2.02 11.26 0.97
N TYR A 17 -3.33 11.23 0.73
CA TYR A 17 -3.99 10.17 -0.04
C TYR A 17 -3.41 10.10 -1.46
N ASN A 18 -3.33 11.23 -2.16
CA ASN A 18 -2.82 11.30 -3.53
C ASN A 18 -1.35 10.86 -3.60
N LYS A 19 -0.49 11.34 -2.69
CA LYS A 19 0.92 10.90 -2.61
C LYS A 19 1.06 9.42 -2.33
N ALA A 20 0.27 8.89 -1.40
CA ALA A 20 0.25 7.46 -1.09
C ALA A 20 -0.19 6.63 -2.31
N THR A 21 -1.26 7.04 -3.00
CA THR A 21 -1.74 6.33 -4.19
C THR A 21 -0.76 6.41 -5.35
N ASP A 22 -0.09 7.55 -5.56
CA ASP A 22 0.93 7.73 -6.59
C ASP A 22 2.14 6.82 -6.31
N TYR A 23 2.60 6.78 -5.06
CA TYR A 23 3.69 5.91 -4.64
C TYR A 23 3.33 4.42 -4.86
N ILE A 24 2.14 4.00 -4.45
CA ILE A 24 1.68 2.62 -4.64
C ILE A 24 1.59 2.29 -6.13
N GLN A 25 1.02 3.17 -6.96
CA GLN A 25 0.93 2.93 -8.40
C GLN A 25 2.30 2.85 -9.09
N ALA A 26 3.28 3.64 -8.64
CA ALA A 26 4.61 3.65 -9.24
C ALA A 26 5.46 2.42 -8.86
N ASN A 27 5.23 1.85 -7.67
CA ASN A 27 6.13 0.85 -7.08
C ASN A 27 5.50 -0.55 -6.92
N ALA A 28 4.17 -0.66 -6.90
CA ALA A 28 3.50 -1.95 -6.78
C ALA A 28 3.48 -2.70 -8.13
N LEU A 29 3.76 -3.99 -8.08
CA LEU A 29 3.64 -4.91 -9.21
C LEU A 29 2.18 -5.24 -9.52
N ARG A 30 1.34 -5.30 -8.49
CA ARG A 30 -0.11 -5.48 -8.59
C ARG A 30 -0.81 -4.66 -7.53
N LEU A 31 -1.99 -4.16 -7.87
CA LEU A 31 -2.85 -3.44 -6.95
C LEU A 31 -4.30 -3.91 -7.09
N ASN A 32 -4.98 -4.03 -5.96
CA ASN A 32 -6.40 -4.34 -5.87
C ASN A 32 -7.06 -3.38 -4.88
N TYR A 33 -7.87 -2.46 -5.40
CA TYR A 33 -8.60 -1.50 -4.58
C TYR A 33 -9.88 -2.13 -4.03
N ARG A 34 -10.02 -2.13 -2.70
CA ARG A 34 -11.21 -2.63 -1.99
C ARG A 34 -11.98 -1.46 -1.38
N PRO A 35 -12.89 -0.82 -2.13
CA PRO A 35 -13.62 0.37 -1.67
C PRO A 35 -14.48 0.10 -0.43
N ALA A 36 -15.03 -1.11 -0.28
CA ALA A 36 -15.84 -1.48 0.88
C ALA A 36 -15.06 -1.45 2.21
N ALA A 37 -13.73 -1.61 2.16
CA ALA A 37 -12.86 -1.59 3.33
C ALA A 37 -11.95 -0.36 3.38
N SER A 38 -12.01 0.51 2.36
CA SER A 38 -11.06 1.62 2.15
C SER A 38 -9.59 1.17 2.24
N THR A 39 -9.30 -0.02 1.68
CA THR A 39 -7.96 -0.61 1.67
C THR A 39 -7.49 -0.87 0.25
N ILE A 40 -6.18 -0.79 0.04
CA ILE A 40 -5.50 -1.20 -1.18
C ILE A 40 -4.65 -2.42 -0.83
N ASP A 41 -4.91 -3.56 -1.47
CA ASP A 41 -3.93 -4.65 -1.47
C ASP A 41 -2.92 -4.40 -2.58
N ALA A 42 -1.64 -4.33 -2.24
CA ALA A 42 -0.57 -4.04 -3.17
C ALA A 42 0.56 -5.06 -3.01
N GLU A 43 0.97 -5.65 -4.13
CA GLU A 43 2.10 -6.56 -4.21
C GLU A 43 3.35 -5.74 -4.57
N PHE A 44 4.33 -5.69 -3.68
CA PHE A 44 5.57 -4.94 -3.88
C PHE A 44 6.75 -5.88 -4.18
N PRO A 45 7.74 -5.41 -4.96
CA PRO A 45 9.04 -6.06 -5.08
C PRO A 45 9.71 -6.24 -3.71
N ASP A 46 10.59 -7.24 -3.58
CA ASP A 46 11.26 -7.57 -2.30
C ASP A 46 12.25 -6.49 -1.82
N ASP A 47 12.72 -5.66 -2.75
CA ASP A 47 13.59 -4.50 -2.51
C ASP A 47 12.83 -3.25 -2.06
N ILE A 48 11.50 -3.27 -2.08
CA ILE A 48 10.63 -2.17 -1.66
C ILE A 48 9.84 -2.56 -0.41
N ASP A 49 10.10 -1.83 0.67
CA ASP A 49 9.34 -1.94 1.92
C ASP A 49 8.39 -0.76 2.05
N PRO A 50 7.09 -0.91 1.72
CA PRO A 50 6.12 0.17 1.83
C PRO A 50 5.96 0.66 3.28
N ALA A 51 6.26 -0.16 4.29
CA ALA A 51 6.22 0.26 5.70
C ALA A 51 7.34 1.24 6.08
N LYS A 52 8.35 1.40 5.22
CA LYS A 52 9.43 2.38 5.36
C LYS A 52 9.27 3.59 4.43
N ALA A 53 8.24 3.62 3.58
CA ALA A 53 8.03 4.70 2.64
C ALA A 53 7.47 5.94 3.36
N PRO A 54 8.10 7.14 3.23
CA PRO A 54 7.58 8.35 3.86
C PRO A 54 6.21 8.76 3.30
N GLU A 55 5.91 8.42 2.05
CA GLU A 55 4.62 8.66 1.40
C GLU A 55 3.48 7.85 2.04
N LEU A 56 3.81 6.78 2.77
CA LEU A 56 2.86 5.91 3.45
C LEU A 56 2.98 5.99 4.98
N ALA A 57 3.67 7.00 5.52
CA ALA A 57 3.91 7.14 6.96
C ALA A 57 2.62 7.24 7.79
N ASP A 58 1.57 7.86 7.22
CA ASP A 58 0.24 7.98 7.84
C ASP A 58 -0.69 6.81 7.50
N ALA A 59 -0.23 5.84 6.69
CA ALA A 59 -1.02 4.69 6.30
C ALA A 59 -0.88 3.54 7.31
N VAL A 60 -1.96 2.77 7.49
CA VAL A 60 -1.86 1.50 8.23
C VAL A 60 -1.49 0.40 7.25
N ILE A 61 -0.30 -0.17 7.42
CA ILE A 61 0.28 -1.16 6.51
C ILE A 61 0.40 -2.51 7.23
N ARG A 62 -0.06 -3.58 6.58
CA ARG A 62 0.06 -4.95 7.09
C ARG A 62 0.60 -5.85 6.00
N GLU A 63 1.75 -6.46 6.24
CA GLU A 63 2.29 -7.52 5.37
C GLU A 63 1.39 -8.76 5.46
N VAL A 64 0.87 -9.17 4.31
CA VAL A 64 0.05 -10.38 4.16
C VAL A 64 0.98 -11.48 3.68
N HIS A 65 1.31 -12.39 4.58
CA HIS A 65 1.95 -13.65 4.22
C HIS A 65 0.90 -14.56 3.59
N GLN A 66 0.49 -14.27 2.37
CA GLN A 66 -0.28 -15.22 1.60
C GLN A 66 0.70 -16.30 1.14
N ALA A 67 0.62 -17.50 1.72
CA ALA A 67 1.05 -18.69 1.01
C ALA A 67 0.13 -18.80 -0.22
N LEU A 68 0.67 -18.49 -1.41
CA LEU A 68 0.03 -18.85 -2.67
C LEU A 68 -0.10 -20.37 -2.78
#